data_AF-A0A011VVP0-F1
#
_entry.id   AF-A0A011VVP0-F1
#
_cell.length_a   1.000
_cell.length_b   1.000
_cell.length_c   1.000
_cell.angle_alpha   90.00
_cell.angle_beta   90.00
_cell.angle_gamma   90.00
#
_symmetry.space_group_name_H-M   'P 1'
#
loop_
_entity.id
_entity.type
_entity.pdbx_description
1 polymer ?
#
loop_
_entity_poly.entity_id
_entity_poly.type
_entity_poly.pdbx_seq_one_letter_code
_entity_poly.pdbx_strand_id
1 'polypeptide(L)'
;MVVNYYGILGCECIWDQNGVFLAAPAGVQVQSLQQLGFYTAADGRWYKQLSPQESAYLESKRNMAVVDLPAQGYNFGMVSGTASDMEESPEDKKRANNLCLISLILGHGLSLFSYILTQIFDMHTYSIFGTAGLIAFILMIYVRVKYPKNKFGKVLMILYIVEIIIAIIVLIAIIAACASCLNDCS
;
A
#
# COMPACT_ATOMS: atom_id res chain seq x y z
N MET A 1 13.81 -13.19 22.58
CA MET A 1 13.69 -13.23 21.10
C MET A 1 15.08 -13.28 20.52
N VAL A 2 15.33 -14.18 19.59
CA VAL A 2 16.65 -14.32 18.94
C VAL A 2 16.67 -13.50 17.66
N VAL A 3 17.73 -12.72 17.47
CA VAL A 3 17.90 -11.82 16.35
C VAL A 3 19.20 -12.16 15.63
N ASN A 4 19.13 -12.38 14.32
CA ASN A 4 20.31 -12.55 13.50
C ASN A 4 20.69 -11.19 12.93
N TYR A 5 21.79 -10.63 13.43
CA TYR A 5 22.21 -9.25 13.14
C TYR A 5 23.40 -9.26 12.19
N TYR A 6 23.17 -8.94 10.91
CA TYR A 6 24.23 -8.75 9.90
C TYR A 6 25.26 -9.90 9.86
N GLY A 7 24.79 -11.15 9.88
CA GLY A 7 25.63 -12.35 9.87
C GLY A 7 26.04 -12.87 11.26
N ILE A 8 25.78 -12.13 12.34
CA ILE A 8 25.89 -12.64 13.70
C ILE A 8 24.58 -13.35 14.06
N LEU A 9 24.64 -14.68 14.02
CA LEU A 9 23.53 -15.54 14.39
C LEU A 9 23.37 -15.58 15.90
N GLY A 10 22.14 -15.54 16.40
CA GLY A 10 21.88 -15.82 17.80
C GLY A 10 21.99 -14.63 18.76
N CYS A 11 21.85 -13.38 18.29
CA CYS A 11 21.85 -12.24 19.21
C CYS A 11 20.59 -12.24 20.07
N GLU A 12 20.72 -11.95 21.35
CA GLU A 12 19.59 -11.86 22.27
C GLU A 12 19.07 -10.42 22.30
N CYS A 13 17.77 -10.24 22.03
CA CYS A 13 17.13 -8.94 22.07
C CYS A 13 16.62 -8.63 23.49
N ILE A 14 17.09 -7.52 24.05
CA ILE A 14 16.75 -7.02 25.39
C ILE A 14 15.97 -5.71 25.24
N TRP A 15 14.83 -5.65 25.93
CA TRP A 15 13.93 -4.50 25.94
C TRP A 15 14.08 -3.77 27.27
N ASP A 16 14.54 -2.53 27.24
CA ASP A 16 14.69 -1.69 28.43
C ASP A 16 14.01 -0.33 28.23
N GLN A 17 13.81 0.43 29.29
CA GLN A 17 13.20 1.77 29.26
C GLN A 17 14.00 2.75 28.39
N ASN A 18 15.30 2.51 28.20
CA ASN A 18 16.20 3.31 27.38
C ASN A 18 16.24 2.88 25.89
N GLY A 19 15.49 1.85 25.51
CA GLY A 19 15.40 1.35 24.14
C GLY A 19 15.67 -0.15 24.01
N VAL A 20 16.01 -0.57 22.80
CA VAL A 20 16.22 -1.98 22.45
C VAL A 20 17.70 -2.24 22.24
N PHE A 21 18.20 -3.27 22.90
CA PHE A 21 19.61 -3.65 22.87
C PHE A 21 19.75 -5.07 22.32
N LEU A 22 20.79 -5.30 21.53
CA LEU A 22 21.22 -6.64 21.11
C LEU A 22 22.42 -7.05 21.93
N ALA A 23 22.33 -8.20 22.59
CA ALA A 23 23.46 -8.86 23.21
C ALA A 23 24.04 -9.91 22.25
N ALA A 24 25.32 -9.81 21.93
CA ALA A 24 25.98 -10.79 21.06
C ALA A 24 26.23 -12.11 21.82
N PRO A 25 26.18 -13.26 21.13
CA PRO A 25 26.50 -14.56 21.73
C PRO A 25 28.02 -14.71 21.96
N ALA A 26 28.37 -15.60 22.90
CA ALA A 26 29.76 -15.92 23.19
C ALA A 26 30.41 -16.66 21.99
N GLY A 27 31.65 -16.30 21.65
CA GLY A 27 32.42 -16.95 20.58
C GLY A 27 32.41 -16.25 19.23
N VAL A 28 31.77 -15.08 19.12
CA VAL A 28 31.82 -14.24 17.91
C VAL A 28 33.16 -13.49 17.85
N GLN A 29 33.71 -13.32 16.63
CA GLN A 29 34.95 -12.57 16.43
C GLN A 29 34.79 -11.11 16.89
N VAL A 30 35.69 -10.68 17.78
CA VAL A 30 35.70 -9.32 18.35
C VAL A 30 35.83 -8.26 17.26
N GLN A 31 36.59 -8.53 16.19
CA GLN A 31 36.76 -7.62 15.06
C GLN A 31 35.43 -7.35 14.32
N SER A 32 34.62 -8.39 14.09
CA SER A 32 33.31 -8.24 13.46
C SER A 32 32.34 -7.45 14.33
N LEU A 33 32.38 -7.68 15.65
CA LEU A 33 31.56 -6.95 16.62
C LEU A 33 31.90 -5.45 16.66
N GLN A 34 33.19 -5.13 16.68
CA GLN A 34 33.66 -3.73 16.65
C GLN A 34 33.31 -3.04 15.34
N GLN A 35 33.46 -3.72 14.19
CA GLN A 35 33.05 -3.18 12.88
C GLN A 35 31.55 -2.88 12.83
N LEU A 36 30.75 -3.70 13.50
CA LEU A 36 29.31 -3.49 13.62
C LEU A 36 28.94 -2.54 14.75
N GLY A 37 29.89 -1.93 15.47
CA GLY A 37 29.61 -0.92 16.50
C GLY A 37 29.03 -1.48 17.79
N PHE A 38 29.29 -2.75 18.12
CA PHE A 38 29.03 -3.26 19.46
C PHE A 38 30.04 -2.67 20.45
N TYR A 39 29.60 -2.42 21.67
CA TYR A 39 30.43 -2.00 22.79
C TYR A 39 30.37 -3.04 23.91
N THR A 40 31.45 -3.15 24.68
CA THR A 40 31.49 -4.03 25.84
C THR A 40 30.91 -3.30 27.05
N ALA A 41 29.97 -3.93 27.76
CA ALA A 41 29.46 -3.39 29.02
C ALA A 41 30.25 -3.92 30.23
N ALA A 42 29.92 -3.43 31.42
CA ALA A 42 30.63 -3.76 32.67
C ALA A 42 30.57 -5.25 33.07
N ASP A 43 29.62 -6.00 32.50
CA ASP A 43 29.44 -7.44 32.69
C ASP A 43 30.31 -8.29 31.74
N GLY A 44 31.09 -7.65 30.86
CA GLY A 44 31.94 -8.32 29.87
C GLY A 44 31.19 -8.84 28.64
N ARG A 45 29.87 -8.60 28.53
CA ARG A 45 29.09 -8.95 27.32
C ARG A 45 29.13 -7.80 26.32
N TRP A 46 28.96 -8.16 25.04
CA TRP A 46 28.91 -7.21 23.94
C TRP A 46 27.48 -6.81 23.66
N TYR A 47 27.23 -5.51 23.69
CA TYR A 47 25.92 -4.91 23.45
C TYR A 47 25.96 -3.96 22.27
N LYS A 48 24.84 -3.87 21.57
CA LYS A 48 24.59 -2.82 20.60
C LYS A 48 23.23 -2.22 20.85
N GLN A 49 23.19 -0.90 21.01
CA GLN A 49 21.94 -0.17 20.99
C GLN A 49 21.44 -0.13 19.54
N LEU A 50 20.22 -0.62 19.33
CA LEU A 50 19.56 -0.52 18.04
C LEU A 50 19.16 0.93 17.78
N SER A 51 19.22 1.34 16.51
CA SER A 51 18.61 2.59 16.11
C SER A 51 17.09 2.55 16.39
N PRO A 52 16.43 3.71 16.59
CA PRO A 52 14.98 3.77 16.82
C PRO A 52 14.12 3.06 15.76
N GLN A 53 14.71 2.82 14.60
CA GLN A 53 14.05 2.26 13.44
C GLN A 53 14.19 0.74 13.44
N GLU A 54 15.39 0.22 13.68
CA GLU A 54 15.61 -1.22 13.88
C GLU A 54 14.82 -1.74 15.10
N SER A 55 14.70 -0.94 16.16
CA SER A 55 13.85 -1.28 17.31
C SER A 55 12.37 -1.41 16.94
N ALA A 56 11.83 -0.46 16.17
CA ALA A 56 10.43 -0.49 15.73
C ALA A 56 10.13 -1.71 14.84
N TYR A 57 11.08 -2.09 13.98
CA TYR A 57 10.97 -3.32 13.19
C TYR A 57 10.92 -4.57 14.09
N LEU A 58 11.82 -4.67 15.07
CA LEU A 58 11.82 -5.76 16.02
C LEU A 58 10.54 -5.80 16.87
N GLU A 59 9.97 -4.65 17.22
CA GLU A 59 8.68 -4.57 17.91
C GLU A 59 7.56 -5.16 17.07
N SER A 60 7.51 -4.82 15.77
CA SER A 60 6.52 -5.38 14.84
C SER A 60 6.62 -6.90 14.70
N LYS A 61 7.79 -7.48 15.01
CA LYS A 61 8.08 -8.91 14.94
C LYS A 61 8.23 -9.57 16.31
N ARG A 62 7.81 -8.91 17.40
CA ARG A 62 7.97 -9.40 18.79
C ARG A 62 7.38 -10.80 19.02
N ASN A 63 6.35 -11.18 18.26
CA ASN A 63 5.71 -12.49 18.35
C ASN A 63 6.50 -13.63 17.67
N MET A 64 7.62 -13.33 16.99
CA MET A 64 8.47 -14.33 16.35
C MET A 64 9.58 -14.79 17.29
N ALA A 65 9.92 -16.09 17.23
CA ALA A 65 11.00 -16.66 18.02
C ALA A 65 12.39 -16.24 17.52
N VAL A 66 12.56 -16.17 16.19
CA VAL A 66 13.80 -15.81 15.49
C VAL A 66 13.50 -14.78 14.40
N VAL A 67 14.29 -13.70 14.32
CA VAL A 67 14.15 -12.64 13.30
C VAL A 67 15.50 -12.26 12.72
N ASP A 68 15.56 -12.21 11.39
CA ASP A 68 16.73 -11.74 10.65
C ASP A 68 16.63 -10.23 10.39
N LEU A 69 17.67 -9.47 10.76
CA LEU A 69 17.81 -8.08 10.33
C LEU A 69 18.47 -8.04 8.94
N PRO A 70 17.84 -7.40 7.94
CA PRO A 70 18.40 -7.31 6.60
C PRO A 70 19.69 -6.47 6.61
N ALA A 71 20.68 -6.91 5.81
CA ALA A 71 21.98 -6.24 5.69
C ALA A 71 21.87 -4.84 5.04
N GLN A 72 22.86 -3.98 5.26
CA GLN A 72 22.79 -2.52 5.09
C GLN A 72 22.40 -2.17 3.66
N GLY A 73 21.33 -1.39 3.51
CA GLY A 73 20.75 -1.02 2.22
C GLY A 73 19.26 -0.68 2.32
N TYR A 74 18.59 -1.16 3.37
CA TYR A 74 17.27 -0.64 3.73
C TYR A 74 17.45 0.70 4.43
N ASN A 75 17.15 1.79 3.73
CA ASN A 75 16.86 3.06 4.38
C ASN A 75 15.72 2.79 5.33
N PHE A 76 16.04 2.60 6.61
CA PHE A 76 15.07 2.88 7.64
C PHE A 76 14.82 4.40 7.53
N GLY A 77 13.87 4.76 6.68
CA GLY A 77 13.32 6.10 6.59
C GLY A 77 12.35 6.28 7.74
N MET A 78 12.33 7.48 8.31
CA MET A 78 11.43 7.90 9.36
C MET A 78 10.04 7.24 9.24
N VAL A 79 9.66 6.45 10.25
CA VAL A 79 8.27 6.09 10.47
C VAL A 79 7.57 7.35 10.98
N SER A 80 7.24 8.23 10.03
CA SER A 80 6.09 9.12 10.15
C SER A 80 5.10 8.60 9.13
N GLY A 81 3.95 8.14 9.62
CA GLY A 81 3.04 7.21 8.95
C GLY A 81 2.89 7.45 7.45
N THR A 82 3.56 6.65 6.65
CA THR A 82 3.25 6.48 5.23
C THR A 82 3.56 5.05 4.83
N ALA A 83 2.51 4.39 4.37
CA ALA A 83 2.53 3.04 3.83
C ALA A 83 3.38 3.00 2.56
N SER A 84 4.67 2.70 2.69
CA SER A 84 5.51 2.42 1.54
C SER A 84 6.66 1.51 1.96
N ASP A 85 6.75 0.35 1.31
CA ASP A 85 7.83 -0.65 1.39
C ASP A 85 7.60 -1.87 2.30
N MET A 86 6.35 -2.32 2.41
CA MET A 86 6.13 -3.77 2.41
C MET A 86 6.34 -4.26 0.99
N GLU A 87 7.36 -5.09 0.77
CA GLU A 87 7.37 -6.04 -0.34
C GLU A 87 6.03 -6.78 -0.30
N GLU A 88 5.17 -6.50 -1.27
CA GLU A 88 3.80 -6.98 -1.31
C GLU A 88 3.86 -8.50 -1.52
N SER A 89 3.59 -9.27 -0.46
CA SER A 89 3.46 -10.72 -0.52
C SER A 89 2.55 -11.08 -1.70
N PRO A 90 2.86 -12.11 -2.50
CA PRO A 90 2.06 -12.49 -3.67
C PRO A 90 0.58 -12.74 -3.35
N GLU A 91 0.24 -13.05 -2.10
CA GLU A 91 -1.13 -13.12 -1.60
C GLU A 91 -1.84 -11.76 -1.53
N ASP A 92 -1.17 -10.72 -1.01
CA ASP A 92 -1.75 -9.38 -0.88
C ASP A 92 -1.94 -8.72 -2.24
N LYS A 93 -1.02 -8.97 -3.17
CA LYS A 93 -1.15 -8.56 -4.57
C LYS A 93 -2.40 -9.15 -5.23
N LYS A 94 -2.71 -10.43 -4.97
CA LYS A 94 -3.93 -11.09 -5.45
C LYS A 94 -5.19 -10.48 -4.84
N ARG A 95 -5.19 -10.21 -3.53
CA ARG A 95 -6.32 -9.59 -2.83
C ARG A 95 -6.59 -8.17 -3.31
N ALA A 96 -5.55 -7.38 -3.51
CA ALA A 96 -5.66 -6.03 -4.05
C ALA A 96 -6.19 -6.04 -5.49
N ASN A 97 -5.77 -7.00 -6.33
CA ASN A 97 -6.30 -7.15 -7.69
C ASN A 97 -7.78 -7.52 -7.70
N ASN A 98 -8.22 -8.43 -6.82
CA ASN A 98 -9.63 -8.79 -6.71
C ASN A 98 -10.50 -7.63 -6.23
N LEU A 99 -10.07 -6.86 -5.22
CA LEU A 99 -10.80 -5.68 -4.76
C LEU A 99 -10.94 -4.63 -5.86
N CYS A 100 -9.91 -4.48 -6.68
CA CYS A 100 -9.91 -3.49 -7.74
C CYS A 100 -10.73 -3.96 -8.97
N LEU A 101 -10.73 -5.25 -9.27
CA LEU A 101 -11.66 -5.86 -10.23
C LEU A 101 -13.12 -5.69 -9.79
N ILE A 102 -13.42 -5.90 -8.50
CA ILE A 102 -14.76 -5.69 -7.94
C ILE A 102 -15.17 -4.23 -8.08
N SER A 103 -14.28 -3.27 -7.79
CA SER A 103 -14.55 -1.84 -7.98
C SER A 103 -14.81 -1.48 -9.44
N LEU A 104 -14.09 -2.09 -10.38
CA LEU A 104 -14.28 -1.88 -11.82
C LEU A 104 -15.65 -2.43 -12.27
N ILE A 105 -16.01 -3.62 -11.81
CA ILE A 105 -17.29 -4.25 -12.15
C ILE A 105 -18.45 -3.47 -11.53
N LEU A 106 -18.36 -3.07 -10.26
CA LEU A 106 -19.43 -2.29 -9.61
C LEU A 106 -19.60 -0.90 -10.21
N GLY A 107 -18.50 -0.20 -10.49
CA GLY A 107 -18.55 1.18 -10.97
C GLY A 107 -18.86 1.29 -12.46
N HIS A 108 -18.33 0.38 -13.26
CA HIS A 108 -18.31 0.54 -14.71
C HIS A 108 -18.96 -0.64 -15.42
N GLY A 109 -18.72 -1.88 -14.95
CA GLY A 109 -19.38 -3.08 -15.47
C GLY A 109 -20.90 -3.03 -15.30
N LEU A 110 -21.39 -2.63 -14.14
CA LEU A 110 -22.82 -2.54 -13.86
C LEU A 110 -23.48 -1.39 -14.63
N SER A 111 -22.80 -0.25 -14.76
CA SER A 111 -23.29 0.91 -15.51
C SER A 111 -23.35 0.67 -17.03
N LEU A 112 -22.32 0.04 -17.61
CA LEU A 112 -22.32 -0.36 -19.02
C LEU A 112 -23.37 -1.46 -19.29
N PHE A 113 -23.48 -2.43 -18.38
CA PHE A 113 -24.50 -3.47 -18.49
C PHE A 113 -25.91 -2.89 -18.41
N SER A 114 -26.19 -1.97 -17.49
CA SER A 114 -27.48 -1.28 -17.44
C SER A 114 -27.73 -0.42 -18.68
N TYR A 115 -26.71 0.27 -19.21
CA TYR A 115 -26.85 1.05 -20.45
C TYR A 115 -27.24 0.17 -21.65
N ILE A 116 -26.59 -0.98 -21.80
CA ILE A 116 -26.90 -1.96 -22.85
C ILE A 116 -28.33 -2.51 -22.66
N LEU A 117 -28.74 -2.80 -21.42
CA LEU A 117 -30.11 -3.22 -21.13
C LEU A 117 -31.13 -2.13 -21.45
N THR A 118 -30.84 -0.85 -21.19
CA THR A 118 -31.73 0.26 -21.58
C THR A 118 -31.84 0.37 -23.10
N GLN A 119 -30.75 0.21 -23.84
CA GLN A 119 -30.76 0.28 -25.32
C GLN A 119 -31.47 -0.92 -25.98
N ILE A 120 -31.38 -2.12 -25.40
CA ILE A 120 -31.96 -3.34 -25.97
C ILE A 120 -33.42 -3.55 -25.52
N PHE A 121 -33.76 -3.17 -24.29
CA PHE A 121 -35.05 -3.48 -23.66
C PHE A 121 -35.89 -2.24 -23.30
N ASP A 122 -35.45 -1.01 -23.64
CA ASP A 122 -36.12 0.27 -23.32
C ASP A 122 -36.43 0.48 -21.81
N MET A 123 -35.73 -0.27 -20.96
CA MET A 123 -35.89 -0.21 -19.50
C MET A 123 -35.14 1.00 -18.95
N HIS A 124 -35.87 2.09 -18.70
CA HIS A 124 -35.35 3.34 -18.12
C HIS A 124 -34.83 3.13 -16.68
N THR A 125 -33.54 2.81 -16.56
CA THR A 125 -32.84 2.56 -15.29
C THR A 125 -31.91 3.73 -14.92
N TYR A 126 -32.43 4.96 -14.93
CA TYR A 126 -31.65 6.18 -14.67
C TYR A 126 -31.15 6.34 -13.22
N SER A 127 -31.73 5.62 -12.26
CA SER A 127 -31.44 5.78 -10.82
C SER A 127 -30.12 5.13 -10.37
N ILE A 128 -29.63 4.12 -11.12
CA ILE A 128 -28.48 3.30 -10.72
C ILE A 128 -27.15 4.03 -11.02
N PHE A 129 -27.13 4.94 -12.01
CA PHE A 129 -25.93 5.66 -12.44
C PHE A 129 -25.36 6.59 -11.36
N GLY A 130 -26.20 7.26 -10.58
CA GLY A 130 -25.75 8.25 -9.59
C GLY A 130 -25.17 7.64 -8.31
N THR A 131 -25.78 6.55 -7.81
CA THR A 131 -25.40 5.95 -6.53
C THR A 131 -24.25 4.96 -6.66
N ALA A 132 -24.19 4.19 -7.76
CA ALA A 132 -23.09 3.27 -8.03
C ALA A 132 -21.77 4.00 -8.29
N GLY A 133 -21.82 5.14 -9.00
CA GLY A 133 -20.64 5.98 -9.24
C GLY A 133 -20.02 6.52 -7.95
N LEU A 134 -20.85 6.90 -6.97
CA LEU A 134 -20.38 7.39 -5.66
C LEU A 134 -19.67 6.29 -4.86
N ILE A 135 -20.25 5.08 -4.83
CA ILE A 135 -19.66 3.91 -4.16
C ILE A 135 -18.34 3.52 -4.83
N ALA A 136 -18.28 3.58 -6.17
CA ALA A 136 -17.06 3.30 -6.92
C ALA A 136 -15.96 4.34 -6.63
N PHE A 137 -16.32 5.61 -6.45
CA PHE A 137 -15.39 6.66 -6.07
C PHE A 137 -14.78 6.43 -4.69
N ILE A 138 -15.61 6.03 -3.72
CA ILE A 138 -15.18 5.67 -2.36
C ILE A 138 -14.25 4.46 -2.38
N LEU A 139 -14.56 3.44 -3.17
CA LEU A 139 -13.70 2.26 -3.36
C LEU A 139 -12.37 2.63 -4.03
N MET A 140 -12.36 3.56 -4.99
CA MET A 140 -11.14 4.05 -5.63
C MET A 140 -10.23 4.78 -4.63
N ILE A 141 -10.80 5.65 -3.80
CA ILE A 141 -10.08 6.32 -2.70
C ILE A 141 -9.55 5.26 -1.71
N TYR A 142 -10.36 4.29 -1.32
CA TYR A 142 -9.95 3.21 -0.43
C TYR A 142 -8.79 2.39 -1.00
N VAL A 143 -8.83 2.01 -2.28
CA VAL A 143 -7.73 1.27 -2.93
C VAL A 143 -6.46 2.11 -2.99
N ARG A 144 -6.57 3.42 -3.26
CA ARG A 144 -5.41 4.33 -3.25
C ARG A 144 -4.80 4.51 -1.87
N VAL A 145 -5.62 4.60 -0.83
CA VAL A 145 -5.19 4.73 0.56
C VAL A 145 -4.59 3.43 1.08
N LYS A 146 -5.22 2.28 0.77
CA LYS A 146 -4.81 0.98 1.30
C LYS A 146 -3.72 0.29 0.48
N TYR A 147 -3.65 0.55 -0.83
CA TYR A 147 -2.68 -0.08 -1.74
C TYR A 147 -2.00 0.95 -2.67
N PRO A 148 -1.24 1.93 -2.14
CA PRO A 148 -0.64 3.02 -2.92
C PRO A 148 0.42 2.55 -3.94
N LYS A 149 1.04 1.39 -3.69
CA LYS A 149 2.08 0.81 -4.56
C LYS A 149 1.54 -0.11 -5.65
N ASN A 150 0.27 -0.51 -5.59
CA ASN A 150 -0.30 -1.41 -6.57
C ASN A 150 -0.36 -0.74 -7.96
N LYS A 151 0.30 -1.35 -8.95
CA LYS A 151 0.29 -0.90 -10.35
C LYS A 151 -1.13 -0.83 -10.89
N PHE A 152 -2.01 -1.74 -10.46
CA PHE A 152 -3.40 -1.78 -10.90
C PHE A 152 -4.20 -0.57 -10.37
N GLY A 153 -3.99 -0.14 -9.11
CA GLY A 153 -4.61 1.08 -8.58
C GLY A 153 -4.14 2.36 -9.29
N LYS A 154 -2.89 2.38 -9.78
CA LYS A 154 -2.38 3.46 -10.65
C LYS A 154 -3.06 3.46 -12.02
N VAL A 155 -3.19 2.30 -12.65
CA VAL A 155 -3.89 2.15 -13.94
C VAL A 155 -5.37 2.50 -13.82
N LEU A 156 -6.05 2.05 -12.76
CA LEU A 156 -7.46 2.37 -12.51
C LEU A 156 -7.68 3.89 -12.37
N MET A 157 -6.79 4.60 -11.67
CA MET A 157 -6.90 6.07 -11.58
C MET A 157 -6.73 6.75 -12.93
N ILE A 158 -5.80 6.29 -13.78
CA ILE A 158 -5.63 6.85 -15.12
C ILE A 158 -6.88 6.61 -15.96
N LEU A 159 -7.45 5.40 -15.89
CA LEU A 159 -8.67 5.04 -16.62
C LEU A 159 -9.85 5.94 -16.23
N TYR A 160 -10.04 6.20 -14.93
CA TYR A 160 -11.07 7.12 -14.44
C TYR A 160 -10.87 8.56 -14.92
N ILE A 161 -9.63 9.05 -14.97
CA ILE A 161 -9.34 10.42 -15.46
C ILE A 161 -9.69 10.53 -16.94
N VAL A 162 -9.30 9.55 -17.75
CA VAL A 162 -9.64 9.50 -19.18
C VAL A 162 -11.14 9.45 -19.38
N GLU A 163 -11.85 8.68 -18.56
CA GLU A 163 -13.31 8.57 -18.60
C GLU A 163 -14.01 9.90 -18.29
N ILE A 164 -13.57 10.63 -17.25
CA ILE A 164 -14.10 11.96 -16.93
C ILE A 164 -13.90 12.92 -18.10
N ILE A 165 -12.73 12.90 -18.74
CA ILE A 165 -12.45 13.75 -19.90
C ILE A 165 -13.41 13.42 -21.06
N ILE A 166 -13.61 12.13 -21.37
CA ILE A 166 -14.54 11.69 -22.40
C ILE A 166 -15.98 12.12 -22.05
N ALA A 167 -16.41 11.95 -20.81
CA ALA A 167 -17.74 12.35 -20.35
C ALA A 167 -17.97 13.86 -20.52
N ILE A 168 -16.97 14.69 -20.22
CA ILE A 168 -17.04 16.15 -20.43
C ILE A 168 -17.14 16.48 -21.93
N ILE A 169 -16.35 15.82 -22.78
CA ILE A 169 -16.41 16.04 -24.23
C ILE A 169 -17.80 15.68 -24.78
N VAL A 170 -18.36 14.54 -24.36
CA VAL A 170 -19.70 14.11 -24.76
C VAL A 170 -20.77 15.09 -24.26
N LEU A 171 -20.66 15.57 -23.02
CA LEU A 171 -21.58 16.56 -22.47
C LEU A 171 -21.56 17.86 -23.29
N ILE A 172 -20.37 18.36 -23.64
CA ILE A 172 -20.22 19.54 -24.49
C ILE A 172 -20.82 19.31 -25.87
N ALA A 173 -20.60 18.13 -26.48
CA ALA A 173 -21.17 17.77 -27.77
C ALA A 173 -22.71 17.72 -27.73
N ILE A 174 -23.29 17.18 -26.65
CA ILE A 174 -24.75 17.17 -26.44
C ILE A 174 -25.28 18.60 -26.32
N ILE A 175 -24.65 19.44 -25.51
CA ILE A 175 -25.06 20.84 -25.34
C ILE A 175 -24.99 21.59 -26.69
N ALA A 176 -23.93 21.39 -27.45
CA ALA A 176 -23.76 22.00 -28.78
C ALA A 176 -24.81 21.50 -29.78
N ALA A 177 -25.11 20.20 -29.77
CA ALA A 177 -26.19 19.63 -30.59
C ALA A 177 -27.56 20.19 -30.20
N CYS A 178 -27.86 20.28 -28.91
CA CYS A 178 -29.10 20.90 -28.41
C CYS A 178 -29.18 22.39 -28.78
N ALA A 179 -28.08 23.14 -28.69
CA ALA A 179 -28.04 24.54 -29.09
C ALA A 179 -28.27 24.73 -30.59
N SER A 180 -27.74 23.82 -31.41
CA SER A 180 -27.94 23.84 -32.87
C SER A 180 -29.40 23.54 -33.23
N CYS A 181 -30.01 22.53 -32.60
CA CYS A 181 -31.44 22.24 -32.77
C CYS A 181 -32.36 23.39 -32.33
N LEU A 182 -31.96 24.17 -31.32
CA LEU A 182 -32.74 25.33 -30.86
C LEU A 182 -32.61 26.52 -31.82
N ASN A 183 -31.45 26.72 -32.43
CA ASN A 183 -31.22 27.79 -33.41
C ASN A 183 -31.87 27.52 -34.77
N ASP A 184 -31.99 26.25 -35.18
CA ASP A 184 -32.72 25.88 -36.41
C ASP A 184 -34.25 25.98 -36.25
N CYS A 185 -34.74 26.11 -35.01
CA CYS A 185 -36.15 26.29 -34.67
C CYS A 185 -36.56 27.77 -34.45
N SER A 186 -35.68 28.75 -34.70
CA SER A 186 -35.99 30.19 -34.66
C SER A 186 -36.00 30.81 -36.05
#